data_AF-A0A539CWF8-F1
#
_entry.id   AF-A0A539CWF8-F1
#
_cell.length_a   1.000
_cell.length_b   1.000
_cell.length_c   1.000
_cell.angle_alpha   90.00
_cell.angle_beta   90.00
_cell.angle_gamma   90.00
#
_symmetry.space_group_name_H-M   'P 1'
#
loop_
_entity.id
_entity.type
_entity.pdbx_description
1 polymer ?
#
loop_
_entity_poly.entity_id
_entity_poly.type
_entity_poly.pdbx_seq_one_letter_code
_entity_poly.pdbx_strand_id
1 'polypeptide(L)' 'MAGVPADHVIGVRRFPFQAHAWVECAGRVVFDSPHFVRCYTELARM' A
#
# COMPACT_ATOMS: atom_id res chain seq x y z
N MET A 1 -19.43 5.94 5.33
CA MET A 1 -18.25 5.04 5.39
C MET A 1 -18.74 3.62 5.57
N ALA A 2 -18.20 2.64 4.84
CA ALA A 2 -18.68 1.25 4.86
C ALA A 2 -18.36 0.48 6.18
N GLY A 3 -17.71 1.12 7.15
CA GLY A 3 -17.38 0.53 8.46
C GLY A 3 -16.31 -0.56 8.42
N VAL A 4 -15.66 -0.76 7.27
CA VAL A 4 -14.63 -1.79 7.09
C VAL A 4 -13.28 -1.24 7.59
N PRO A 5 -12.63 -1.91 8.55
CA PRO A 5 -11.26 -1.56 8.95
C PRO A 5 -10.31 -1.75 7.77
N ALA A 6 -9.62 -0.67 7.40
CA ALA A 6 -8.67 -0.65 6.31
C ALA A 6 -7.50 0.26 6.68
N ASP A 7 -6.30 -0.17 6.33
CA ASP A 7 -5.08 0.61 6.49
C ASP A 7 -4.75 1.31 5.18
N HIS A 8 -4.38 2.57 5.25
CA HIS A 8 -3.83 3.30 4.11
C HIS A 8 -2.30 3.33 4.22
N VAL A 9 -1.62 2.75 3.23
CA VAL A 9 -0.17 2.55 3.25
C VAL A 9 0.49 3.41 2.18
N ILE A 10 1.58 4.10 2.54
CA ILE A 10 2.38 4.92 1.63
C ILE A 10 3.77 4.30 1.54
N GLY A 11 4.27 4.07 0.32
CA GLY A 11 5.59 3.50 0.10
C GLY A 11 6.37 4.14 -1.05
N VAL A 12 7.66 3.85 -1.09
CA VAL A 12 8.60 4.37 -2.09
C VAL A 12 9.51 3.26 -2.63
N ARG A 13 9.83 3.31 -3.92
CA ARG A 13 10.94 2.56 -4.51
C ARG A 13 12.01 3.52 -5.03
N ARG A 14 13.27 3.14 -4.93
CA ARG A 14 14.41 4.03 -5.26
C ARG A 14 14.77 4.02 -6.76
N PHE A 15 14.62 2.90 -7.47
CA PHE A 15 14.94 2.81 -8.91
C PHE A 15 13.96 1.90 -9.69
N PRO A 16 13.33 2.40 -10.78
CA PRO A 16 13.19 3.83 -11.05
C PRO A 16 12.41 4.49 -9.90
N PHE A 17 12.80 5.71 -9.51
CA PHE A 17 12.19 6.36 -8.35
C PHE A 17 10.68 6.52 -8.53
N GLN A 18 9.89 6.02 -7.57
CA GLN A 18 8.43 6.17 -7.57
C GLN A 18 7.89 6.10 -6.15
N ALA A 19 6.87 6.90 -5.86
CA ALA A 19 6.02 6.78 -4.69
C ALA A 19 4.67 6.19 -5.10
N HIS A 20 4.08 5.37 -4.23
CA HIS A 20 2.76 4.77 -4.42
C HIS A 20 2.04 4.66 -3.08
N ALA A 21 0.71 4.71 -3.11
CA ALA A 21 -0.11 4.45 -1.95
C ALA A 21 -1.15 3.37 -2.29
N TRP A 22 -1.39 2.46 -1.34
CA TRP A 22 -2.35 1.37 -1.51
C TRP A 22 -3.15 1.15 -0.22
N VAL A 23 -4.20 0.35 -0.32
CA VAL A 23 -5.09 0.02 0.79
C VAL A 23 -4.93 -1.44 1.16
N GLU A 24 -4.88 -1.72 2.45
CA GLU A 24 -4.94 -3.08 2.99
C GLU A 24 -6.18 -3.26 3.87
N CYS A 25 -6.96 -4.31 3.61
CA CYS A 25 -8.07 -4.70 4.46
C CYS A 25 -7.72 -6.04 5.12
N ALA A 26 -7.70 -6.08 6.46
CA ALA A 26 -7.27 -7.26 7.22
C ALA A 26 -5.90 -7.82 6.75
N GLY A 27 -4.93 -6.92 6.50
CA GLY A 27 -3.59 -7.27 6.03
C GLY A 27 -3.50 -7.74 4.57
N ARG A 28 -4.58 -7.57 3.78
CA ARG A 28 -4.61 -7.94 2.36
C ARG A 28 -4.72 -6.69 1.49
N VAL A 29 -3.81 -6.56 0.53
CA VAL A 29 -3.84 -5.51 -0.49
C VAL A 29 -5.14 -5.61 -1.29
N VAL A 30 -5.84 -4.48 -1.43
CA VAL A 30 -7.09 -4.37 -2.19
C VAL A 30 -6.88 -3.41 -3.35
N PHE A 31 -7.45 -3.74 -4.52
CA PHE A 31 -7.38 -2.96 -5.77
C PHE A 31 -5.99 -2.80 -6.40
N ASP A 32 -4.94 -3.21 -5.70
CA ASP A 32 -3.58 -3.31 -6.20
C ASP A 32 -3.10 -4.77 -6.26
N SER A 33 -2.04 -5.02 -7.03
CA SER A 33 -1.36 -6.31 -7.03
C SER A 33 -0.42 -6.43 -5.83
N PRO A 34 -0.49 -7.52 -5.02
CA PRO A 34 0.46 -7.77 -3.94
C PRO A 34 1.91 -7.81 -4.42
N HIS A 35 2.16 -8.27 -5.65
CA HIS A 35 3.51 -8.29 -6.22
C HIS A 35 4.01 -6.90 -6.57
N PHE A 36 3.12 -6.00 -6.97
CA PHE A 36 3.47 -4.62 -7.29
C PHE A 36 3.82 -3.83 -6.03
N VAL A 37 2.99 -3.90 -4.98
CA VAL A 37 3.24 -3.12 -3.75
C VAL A 37 4.49 -3.59 -2.99
N ARG A 38 4.86 -4.87 -3.11
CA ARG A 38 6.12 -5.42 -2.54
C ARG A 38 7.38 -4.79 -3.12
N CYS A 39 7.30 -4.10 -4.25
CA CYS A 39 8.43 -3.36 -4.81
C CYS A 39 8.68 -2.02 -4.09
N TYR A 40 7.80 -1.61 -3.18
CA TYR A 40 7.89 -0.36 -2.42
C TYR A 40 8.29 -0.66 -0.97
N THR A 41 9.17 0.17 -0.43
CA THR A 41 9.45 0.24 1.01
C THR A 41 8.37 1.10 1.67
N GLU A 42 7.67 0.57 2.67
CA GLU A 42 6.68 1.31 3.46
C GLU A 42 7.34 2.49 4.18
N LEU A 43 6.70 3.66 4.11
CA LEU A 43 7.10 4.88 4.80
C LEU A 43 6.10 5.27 5.89
N ALA A 44 4.81 5.00 5.70
CA ALA A 44 3.75 5.34 6.65
C ALA A 44 2.52 4.44 6.49
N ARG A 45 1.78 4.27 7.59
CA ARG A 45 0.50 3.56 7.69
C ARG A 45 -0.46 4.34 8.58
N MET A 46 -1.73 4.41 8.16
CA MET A 46 -2.81 5.12 8.86
C MET A 46 -4.05 4.25 8.98
#